data_AF-A0A4U5PED1-F1
#
_entry.id   AF-A0A4U5PED1-F1
#
_cell.length_a   1.000
_cell.length_b   1.000
_cell.length_c   1.000
_cell.angle_alpha   90.00
_cell.angle_beta   90.00
_cell.angle_gamma   90.00
#
_symmetry.space_group_name_H-M   'P 1'
#
loop_
_entity.id
_entity.type
_entity.pdbx_description
1 polymer ?
#
loop_
_entity_poly.entity_id
_entity_poly.type
_entity_poly.pdbx_seq_one_letter_code
_entity_poly.pdbx_strand_id
1 'polypeptide(L)'
;MFLIYAPTQTEFQYESVLRKAIAAMCIQCGFGKIGEDTLHTILQEVLIEIKNICTMTRLLTEAAGRSKFTPHDLCLAIESTGTRCEELDAQLQEFKKAAYLVVAPPARRKHFHPEGTRTFQVLNAEQPEDLPSWLPPYPPPHTYKKTMIQAQPDISYKCWRTQKCELERNAGKSLTNFMLKTHKKLCLFRGYEERTRERVRIKLLERELWQQSQREERMDVDGDENNNEVPPEAPEEPNFDLPETESIMMANRVPGWIQLLEPREEAMPYLSALGVGEEDADEEAEMQKNQMLAKSILKIWINGSEADRIGREDVVDSLEELI
;
A
#
# COMPACT_ATOMS: atom_id res chain seq x y z
N MET A 1 -30.07 13.29 -37.06
CA MET A 1 -29.25 12.48 -36.14
C MET A 1 -28.73 13.41 -35.05
N PHE A 2 -29.46 13.52 -33.93
CA PHE A 2 -29.04 14.39 -32.83
C PHE A 2 -28.01 13.64 -31.98
N LEU A 3 -26.81 14.20 -31.85
CA LEU A 3 -25.77 13.70 -30.95
C LEU A 3 -26.31 13.68 -29.52
N ILE A 4 -26.43 12.48 -28.95
CA ILE A 4 -26.83 12.24 -27.56
C ILE A 4 -25.58 12.44 -26.70
N TYR A 5 -25.25 13.69 -26.40
CA TYR A 5 -24.32 14.00 -25.32
C TYR A 5 -25.13 14.10 -24.02
N ALA A 6 -24.64 13.47 -22.94
CA ALA A 6 -25.28 13.58 -21.63
C ALA A 6 -25.21 15.05 -21.19
N PRO A 7 -26.33 15.70 -20.84
CA PRO A 7 -26.34 17.13 -20.56
C PRO A 7 -25.37 17.47 -19.43
N THR A 8 -24.55 18.49 -19.64
CA THR A 8 -23.62 18.95 -18.61
C THR A 8 -24.39 19.51 -17.41
N GLN A 9 -23.81 19.45 -16.21
CA GLN A 9 -24.41 20.06 -15.00
C GLN A 9 -24.72 21.56 -15.20
N THR A 10 -23.97 22.24 -16.07
CA THR A 10 -24.20 23.62 -16.45
C THR A 10 -25.44 23.81 -17.33
N GLU A 11 -25.68 22.92 -18.29
CA GLU A 11 -26.87 23.00 -19.16
C GLU A 11 -28.17 22.90 -18.35
N PHE A 12 -28.20 22.02 -17.35
CA PHE A 12 -29.36 21.89 -16.46
C PHE A 12 -29.67 23.18 -15.67
N GLN A 13 -28.63 23.95 -15.28
CA GLN A 13 -28.81 25.23 -14.59
C GLN A 13 -29.45 26.28 -15.50
N TYR A 14 -29.01 26.36 -16.77
CA TYR A 14 -29.58 27.28 -17.75
C TYR A 14 -30.99 26.88 -18.16
N GLU A 15 -31.25 25.58 -18.35
CA GLU A 15 -32.59 25.07 -18.63
C GLU A 15 -33.57 25.42 -17.49
N SER A 16 -33.15 25.27 -16.24
CA SER A 16 -33.98 25.64 -15.07
C SER A 16 -34.35 27.13 -15.08
N VAL A 17 -33.41 28.01 -15.46
CA VAL A 17 -33.68 29.45 -15.54
C VAL A 17 -34.62 29.77 -16.71
N LEU A 18 -34.39 29.15 -17.87
CA LEU A 18 -35.25 29.34 -19.03
C LEU A 18 -36.68 28.85 -18.75
N ARG A 19 -36.82 27.72 -18.06
CA ARG A 19 -38.11 27.18 -17.61
C ARG A 19 -38.84 28.16 -16.70
N LYS A 20 -38.13 28.80 -15.76
CA LYS A 20 -38.70 29.87 -14.90
C LYS A 20 -39.12 31.10 -15.71
N ALA A 21 -38.35 31.47 -16.73
CA ALA A 21 -38.69 32.60 -17.61
C ALA A 21 -39.98 32.35 -18.39
N ILE A 22 -40.10 31.17 -19.00
CA ILE A 22 -41.30 30.78 -19.75
C ILE A 22 -42.51 30.69 -18.81
N ALA A 23 -42.35 30.12 -17.61
CA ALA A 23 -43.41 30.10 -16.62
C ALA A 23 -43.89 31.52 -16.24
N ALA A 24 -42.97 32.48 -16.08
CA ALA A 24 -43.31 33.88 -15.84
C ALA A 24 -44.07 34.52 -17.01
N MET A 25 -43.67 34.23 -18.26
CA MET A 25 -44.40 34.68 -19.45
C MET A 25 -45.82 34.11 -19.49
N CYS A 26 -46.00 32.83 -19.16
CA CYS A 26 -47.34 32.22 -19.10
C CYS A 26 -48.22 32.87 -18.02
N ILE A 27 -47.66 33.23 -16.86
CA ILE A 27 -48.39 33.95 -15.81
C ILE A 27 -48.81 35.34 -16.32
N GLN A 28 -47.93 36.04 -17.05
CA GLN A 28 -48.27 37.34 -17.64
C GLN A 28 -49.42 37.23 -18.65
N CYS A 29 -49.49 36.15 -19.43
CA CYS A 29 -50.62 35.87 -20.32
C CYS A 29 -51.91 35.46 -19.57
N GLY A 30 -51.88 35.31 -18.25
CA GLY A 30 -53.04 34.95 -17.43
C GLY A 30 -53.26 33.45 -17.20
N PHE A 31 -52.27 32.60 -17.51
CA PHE A 31 -52.37 31.16 -17.25
C PHE A 31 -52.08 30.85 -15.79
N GLY A 32 -53.06 30.28 -15.08
CA GLY A 32 -52.91 29.90 -13.66
C GLY A 32 -52.31 28.50 -13.42
N LYS A 33 -52.43 27.57 -14.39
CA LYS A 33 -51.89 26.21 -14.32
C LYS A 33 -51.46 25.74 -15.70
N ILE A 34 -50.32 25.08 -15.78
CA ILE A 34 -49.74 24.49 -16.99
C ILE A 34 -49.20 23.11 -16.67
N GLY A 35 -49.32 22.17 -17.61
CA GLY A 35 -48.74 20.83 -17.48
C GLY A 35 -47.23 20.85 -17.66
N GLU A 36 -46.52 19.97 -16.96
CA GLU A 36 -45.05 19.93 -17.03
C GLU A 36 -44.54 19.58 -18.43
N ASP A 37 -45.17 18.59 -19.09
CA ASP A 37 -44.80 18.19 -20.45
C ASP A 37 -44.99 19.33 -21.45
N THR A 38 -46.11 20.06 -21.34
CA THR A 38 -46.39 21.21 -22.22
C THR A 38 -45.39 22.35 -22.02
N LEU A 39 -44.97 22.60 -20.78
CA LEU A 39 -43.97 23.62 -20.48
C LEU A 39 -42.61 23.22 -21.07
N HIS A 40 -42.27 21.93 -21.01
CA HIS A 40 -41.06 21.40 -21.62
C HIS A 40 -41.10 21.52 -23.15
N THR A 41 -42.22 21.21 -23.80
CA THR A 41 -42.37 21.39 -25.25
C THR A 41 -42.19 22.86 -25.65
N ILE A 42 -42.84 23.80 -24.96
CA ILE A 42 -42.67 25.24 -25.22
C ILE A 42 -41.20 25.66 -25.03
N LEU A 43 -40.52 25.12 -24.01
CA LEU A 43 -39.11 25.36 -23.80
C LEU A 43 -38.24 24.89 -24.97
N GLN A 44 -38.50 23.70 -25.51
CA GLN A 44 -37.79 23.18 -26.68
C GLN A 44 -38.04 24.05 -27.91
N GLU A 45 -39.28 24.46 -28.16
CA GLU A 45 -39.63 25.35 -29.27
C GLU A 45 -38.91 26.70 -29.18
N VAL A 46 -38.88 27.32 -27.99
CA VAL A 46 -38.15 28.58 -27.78
C VAL A 46 -36.64 28.41 -28.02
N LEU A 47 -36.05 27.31 -27.57
CA LEU A 47 -34.63 27.02 -27.83
C LEU A 47 -34.33 26.81 -29.31
N ILE A 48 -35.22 26.12 -30.03
CA ILE A 48 -35.11 25.92 -31.48
C ILE A 48 -35.18 27.28 -32.19
N GLU A 49 -36.08 28.15 -31.78
CA GLU A 49 -36.23 29.48 -32.38
C GLU A 49 -35.01 30.37 -32.16
N ILE A 50 -34.47 30.42 -30.94
CA ILE A 50 -33.21 31.13 -30.65
C ILE A 50 -32.09 30.59 -31.54
N LYS A 51 -31.99 29.26 -31.68
CA LYS A 51 -30.98 28.62 -32.52
C LYS A 51 -31.18 28.94 -34.00
N ASN A 52 -32.41 29.00 -34.48
CA ASN A 52 -32.74 29.37 -35.85
C ASN A 52 -32.27 30.79 -36.15
N ILE A 53 -32.60 31.76 -35.27
CA ILE A 53 -32.14 33.16 -35.39
C ILE A 53 -30.61 33.24 -35.40
N CYS A 54 -29.92 32.54 -34.49
CA CYS A 54 -28.45 32.52 -34.45
C CYS A 54 -27.85 31.91 -35.72
N THR A 55 -28.44 30.83 -36.23
CA THR A 55 -27.96 30.16 -37.46
C THR A 55 -28.15 31.07 -38.67
N MET A 56 -29.30 31.73 -38.78
CA MET A 56 -29.60 32.66 -39.85
C MET A 56 -28.68 33.88 -39.81
N THR A 57 -28.46 34.44 -38.62
CA THR A 57 -27.51 35.55 -38.42
C THR A 57 -26.11 35.14 -38.87
N ARG A 58 -25.68 33.91 -38.53
CA ARG A 58 -24.37 33.38 -38.97
C ARG A 58 -24.30 33.30 -40.49
N LEU A 59 -25.32 32.74 -41.15
CA LEU A 59 -25.37 32.64 -42.60
C LEU A 59 -25.31 34.01 -43.29
N LEU A 60 -26.03 35.01 -42.78
CA LEU A 60 -25.98 36.38 -43.30
C LEU A 60 -24.60 37.01 -43.15
N THR A 61 -23.93 36.78 -42.01
CA THR A 61 -22.58 37.30 -41.79
C THR A 61 -21.54 36.61 -42.67
N GLU A 62 -21.63 35.29 -42.84
CA GLU A 62 -20.76 34.50 -43.71
C GLU A 62 -20.96 34.90 -45.18
N ALA A 63 -22.21 35.14 -45.60
CA ALA A 63 -22.52 35.64 -46.94
C ALA A 63 -21.91 37.04 -47.20
N ALA A 64 -21.79 37.86 -46.17
CA ALA A 64 -21.09 39.14 -46.23
C ALA A 64 -19.55 39.02 -46.08
N GLY A 65 -19.00 37.81 -45.94
CA GLY A 65 -17.58 37.56 -45.71
C GLY A 65 -17.06 38.02 -44.34
N ARG A 66 -17.95 38.26 -43.37
CA ARG A 66 -17.63 38.74 -42.02
C ARG A 66 -17.84 37.63 -40.99
N SER A 67 -17.02 37.61 -39.94
CA SER A 67 -17.20 36.72 -38.78
C SER A 67 -17.90 37.37 -37.59
N LYS A 68 -17.97 38.71 -37.56
CA LYS A 68 -18.66 39.48 -36.52
C LYS A 68 -20.00 39.96 -37.06
N PHE A 69 -21.07 39.67 -36.32
CA PHE A 69 -22.40 40.17 -36.64
C PHE A 69 -22.58 41.61 -36.15
N THR A 70 -23.38 42.36 -36.90
CA THR A 70 -23.88 43.70 -36.56
C THR A 70 -25.35 43.58 -36.11
N PRO A 71 -25.90 44.54 -35.34
CA PRO A 71 -27.32 44.50 -34.95
C PRO A 71 -28.25 44.49 -36.17
N HIS A 72 -27.84 45.08 -37.30
CA HIS A 72 -28.61 45.03 -38.54
C HIS A 72 -28.69 43.60 -39.11
N ASP A 73 -27.61 42.81 -39.02
CA ASP A 73 -27.64 41.41 -39.45
C ASP A 73 -28.66 40.60 -38.61
N LEU A 74 -28.78 40.93 -37.32
CA LEU A 74 -29.76 40.32 -36.41
C LEU A 74 -31.20 40.75 -36.74
N CYS A 75 -31.45 42.04 -37.01
CA CYS A 75 -32.78 42.51 -37.44
C CYS A 75 -33.24 41.80 -38.72
N LEU A 76 -32.35 41.68 -39.71
CA LEU A 76 -32.64 40.94 -40.94
C LEU A 76 -32.91 39.46 -40.68
N ALA A 77 -32.15 38.83 -39.76
CA ALA A 77 -32.39 37.44 -39.38
C ALA A 77 -33.78 37.27 -38.74
N ILE A 78 -34.18 38.16 -37.82
CA ILE A 78 -35.49 38.15 -37.14
C ILE A 78 -36.64 38.33 -38.15
N GLU A 79 -36.49 39.27 -39.09
CA GLU A 79 -37.45 39.49 -40.18
C GLU A 79 -37.54 38.28 -41.11
N SER A 80 -36.42 37.62 -41.40
CA SER A 80 -36.39 36.43 -42.24
C SER A 80 -37.05 35.20 -41.60
N THR A 81 -37.06 35.12 -40.26
CA THR A 81 -37.83 34.11 -39.53
C THR A 81 -39.32 34.45 -39.45
N GLY A 82 -39.72 35.65 -39.90
CA GLY A 82 -41.12 36.08 -40.00
C GLY A 82 -41.61 36.90 -38.80
N THR A 83 -40.71 37.36 -37.93
CA THR A 83 -41.06 38.22 -36.78
C THR A 83 -40.76 39.69 -37.08
N ARG A 84 -41.70 40.58 -36.75
CA ARG A 84 -41.58 42.02 -37.04
C ARG A 84 -40.77 42.71 -35.96
N CYS A 85 -39.63 43.30 -36.32
CA CYS A 85 -38.77 44.03 -35.37
C CYS A 85 -39.46 45.27 -34.77
N GLU A 86 -40.41 45.88 -35.49
CA GLU A 86 -41.13 47.08 -35.06
C GLU A 86 -41.95 46.87 -33.77
N GLU A 87 -42.46 45.65 -33.56
CA GLU A 87 -43.33 45.31 -32.43
C GLU A 87 -42.52 45.06 -31.13
N LEU A 88 -41.19 44.92 -31.25
CA LEU A 88 -40.32 44.57 -30.14
C LEU A 88 -40.27 45.65 -29.04
N ASP A 89 -40.28 46.93 -29.42
CA ASP A 89 -40.23 48.03 -28.44
C ASP A 89 -41.53 48.10 -27.62
N ALA A 90 -42.69 47.90 -28.27
CA ALA A 90 -43.98 47.82 -27.58
C ALA A 90 -44.02 46.65 -26.59
N GLN A 91 -43.55 45.47 -27.02
CA GLN A 91 -43.46 44.30 -26.14
C GLN A 91 -42.49 44.54 -24.98
N LEU A 92 -41.33 45.15 -25.23
CA LEU A 92 -40.35 45.44 -24.19
C LEU A 92 -40.92 46.38 -23.11
N GLN A 93 -41.72 47.37 -23.50
CA GLN A 93 -42.39 48.27 -22.56
C GLN A 93 -43.45 47.55 -21.73
N GLU A 94 -44.16 46.58 -22.30
CA GLU A 94 -45.11 45.72 -21.57
C GLU A 94 -44.42 44.81 -20.56
N PHE A 95 -43.32 44.14 -20.97
CA PHE A 95 -42.52 43.30 -20.07
C PHE A 95 -41.91 44.08 -18.91
N LYS A 96 -41.47 45.32 -19.13
CA LYS A 96 -40.96 46.20 -18.06
C LYS A 96 -42.03 46.54 -17.01
N LYS A 97 -43.30 46.64 -17.40
CA LYS A 97 -44.42 46.88 -16.47
C LYS A 97 -44.77 45.65 -15.64
N ALA A 98 -44.58 44.46 -16.20
CA ALA A 98 -44.97 43.19 -15.59
C ALA A 98 -44.08 42.73 -14.42
N ALA A 99 -42.94 43.39 -14.16
CA ALA A 99 -42.09 43.21 -12.97
C ALA A 99 -41.71 41.76 -12.60
N TYR A 100 -41.71 40.82 -13.55
CA TYR A 100 -41.22 39.47 -13.31
C TYR A 100 -39.70 39.43 -13.46
N LEU A 101 -38.97 39.41 -12.34
CA LEU A 101 -37.51 39.31 -12.34
C LEU A 101 -37.08 37.83 -12.46
N VAL A 102 -36.65 37.43 -13.66
CA VAL A 102 -35.95 36.16 -13.85
C VAL A 102 -34.50 36.34 -13.44
N VAL A 103 -34.11 35.75 -12.32
CA VAL A 103 -32.72 35.80 -11.83
C VAL A 103 -31.87 34.86 -12.69
N ALA A 104 -30.93 35.43 -13.44
CA ALA A 104 -29.93 34.67 -14.20
C ALA A 104 -29.12 33.77 -13.23
N PRO A 105 -28.71 32.56 -13.66
CA PRO A 105 -27.86 31.73 -12.82
C PRO A 105 -26.55 32.49 -12.56
N PRO A 106 -26.00 32.43 -11.32
CA PRO A 106 -24.78 33.14 -11.01
C PRO A 106 -23.71 32.72 -12.00
N ALA A 107 -23.12 33.68 -12.72
CA ALA A 107 -22.00 33.41 -13.61
C ALA A 107 -20.98 32.64 -12.80
N ARG A 108 -20.71 31.38 -13.17
CA ARG A 108 -19.62 30.63 -12.58
C ARG A 108 -18.39 31.50 -12.81
N ARG A 109 -17.87 32.10 -11.73
CA ARG A 109 -16.49 32.56 -11.75
C ARG A 109 -15.74 31.34 -12.23
N LYS A 110 -15.07 31.44 -13.39
CA LYS A 110 -14.10 30.42 -13.79
C LYS A 110 -13.33 30.18 -12.52
N HIS A 111 -13.50 29.01 -11.90
CA HIS A 111 -12.68 28.68 -10.77
C HIS A 111 -11.29 28.81 -11.38
N PHE A 112 -10.60 29.88 -11.00
CA PHE A 112 -9.18 29.98 -11.15
C PHE A 112 -8.77 28.68 -10.48
N HIS A 113 -8.44 27.67 -11.29
CA HIS A 113 -7.82 26.48 -10.74
C HIS A 113 -6.64 27.11 -10.01
N PRO A 114 -6.59 27.15 -8.66
CA PRO A 114 -5.32 27.40 -8.03
C PRO A 114 -4.46 26.31 -8.65
N GLU A 115 -3.46 26.69 -9.43
CA GLU A 115 -2.56 25.75 -10.08
C GLU A 115 -2.27 24.70 -9.03
N GLY A 116 -2.82 23.49 -9.24
CA GLY A 116 -2.95 22.52 -8.17
C GLY A 116 -1.58 22.43 -7.54
N THR A 117 -1.48 22.74 -6.25
CA THR A 117 -0.23 22.73 -5.49
C THR A 117 0.52 21.50 -5.95
N ARG A 118 1.58 21.70 -6.74
CA ARG A 118 2.34 20.61 -7.35
C ARG A 118 3.05 19.92 -6.19
N THR A 119 2.37 18.98 -5.55
CA THR A 119 2.84 18.24 -4.38
C THR A 119 3.98 17.28 -4.73
N PHE A 120 4.34 17.17 -6.01
CA PHE A 120 5.46 16.39 -6.50
C PHE A 120 6.38 17.28 -7.35
N GLN A 121 7.36 17.93 -6.70
CA GLN A 121 8.57 18.40 -7.38
C GLN A 121 9.47 17.19 -7.65
N VAL A 122 9.08 16.36 -8.62
CA VAL A 122 10.04 15.47 -9.28
C VAL A 122 10.84 16.35 -10.22
N LEU A 123 12.18 16.21 -10.23
CA LEU A 123 13.09 16.90 -11.14
C LEU A 123 12.43 17.05 -12.52
N ASN A 124 11.96 18.26 -12.83
CA ASN A 124 11.43 18.55 -14.14
C ASN A 124 12.59 18.29 -15.09
N ALA A 125 12.42 17.37 -16.04
CA ALA A 125 13.39 17.23 -17.11
C ALA A 125 13.50 18.62 -17.76
N GLU A 126 14.72 19.18 -17.78
CA GLU A 126 14.96 20.44 -18.46
C GLU A 126 14.48 20.28 -19.91
N GLN A 127 13.59 21.17 -20.33
CA GLN A 127 13.14 21.19 -21.71
C GLN A 127 14.37 21.45 -22.58
N PRO A 128 14.68 20.62 -23.60
CA PRO A 128 15.78 20.86 -24.51
C PRO A 128 15.66 22.25 -25.14
N GLU A 129 16.78 22.95 -25.31
CA GLU A 129 16.81 24.33 -25.85
C GLU A 129 16.20 24.44 -27.26
N ASP A 130 16.19 23.34 -28.02
CA ASP A 130 15.62 23.25 -29.37
C ASP A 130 14.08 23.27 -29.41
N LEU A 131 13.41 23.15 -28.25
CA LEU A 131 11.95 23.06 -28.21
C LEU A 131 11.30 24.42 -27.96
N PRO A 132 10.37 24.87 -28.82
CA PRO A 132 9.70 26.16 -28.66
C PRO A 132 8.90 26.29 -27.35
N SER A 133 8.90 27.49 -26.78
CA SER A 133 8.23 27.81 -25.51
C SER A 133 6.70 27.72 -25.53
N TRP A 134 6.08 27.60 -26.70
CA TRP A 134 4.63 27.46 -26.86
C TRP A 134 4.15 26.00 -26.78
N LEU A 135 5.06 25.03 -26.80
CA LEU A 135 4.70 23.63 -26.62
C LEU A 135 4.42 23.35 -25.13
N PRO A 136 3.45 22.48 -24.79
CA PRO A 136 3.26 22.06 -23.41
C PRO A 136 4.56 21.48 -22.81
N PRO A 137 4.79 21.67 -21.51
CA PRO A 137 5.94 21.10 -20.83
C PRO A 137 5.92 19.57 -20.93
N TYR A 138 7.09 18.96 -21.02
CA TYR A 138 7.21 17.51 -20.99
C TYR A 138 6.56 16.95 -19.71
N PRO A 139 5.85 15.82 -19.80
CA PRO A 139 5.38 15.14 -18.62
C PRO A 139 6.59 14.75 -17.74
N PRO A 140 6.40 14.69 -16.42
CA PRO A 140 7.48 14.38 -15.50
C PRO A 140 8.08 12.98 -15.77
N PRO A 141 9.34 12.73 -15.37
CA PRO A 141 10.06 11.48 -15.68
C PRO A 141 9.32 10.18 -15.30
N HIS A 142 8.45 10.23 -14.29
CA HIS A 142 7.65 9.09 -13.83
C HIS A 142 6.46 8.74 -14.75
N THR A 143 6.08 9.63 -15.66
CA THR A 143 5.06 9.37 -16.69
C THR A 143 5.62 8.51 -17.83
N TYR A 144 6.94 8.57 -18.07
CA TYR A 144 7.58 7.71 -19.05
C TYR A 144 7.73 6.28 -18.49
N LYS A 145 7.33 5.29 -19.29
CA LYS A 145 7.59 3.88 -18.99
C LYS A 145 9.11 3.68 -18.94
N LYS A 146 9.66 3.59 -17.72
CA LYS A 146 11.09 3.31 -17.49
C LYS A 146 11.47 2.06 -18.27
N THR A 147 12.25 2.21 -19.33
CA THR A 147 13.06 1.10 -19.85
C THR A 147 13.99 0.68 -18.72
N MET A 148 14.13 -0.63 -18.51
CA MET A 148 14.96 -1.21 -17.45
C MET A 148 16.35 -0.60 -17.53
N ILE A 149 16.69 0.27 -16.58
CA ILE A 149 18.07 0.60 -16.32
C ILE A 149 18.65 -0.71 -15.80
N GLN A 150 19.42 -1.41 -16.64
CA GLN A 150 20.39 -2.35 -16.13
C GLN A 150 21.39 -1.50 -15.33
N ALA A 151 21.03 -1.18 -14.08
CA ALA A 151 22.04 -0.90 -13.08
C ALA A 151 22.81 -2.20 -13.02
N GLN A 152 23.91 -2.27 -13.79
CA GLN A 152 24.78 -3.43 -13.75
C GLN A 152 25.15 -3.56 -12.27
N PRO A 153 24.72 -4.65 -11.60
CA PRO A 153 25.10 -4.86 -10.21
C PRO A 153 26.62 -4.76 -10.17
N ASP A 154 27.19 -4.14 -9.14
CA ASP A 154 28.64 -3.96 -9.05
C ASP A 154 29.33 -5.33 -9.24
N ILE A 155 29.89 -5.55 -10.44
CA ILE A 155 30.55 -6.80 -10.85
C ILE A 155 31.97 -6.84 -10.28
N SER A 156 32.33 -5.90 -9.39
CA SER A 156 33.57 -5.98 -8.65
C SER A 156 33.70 -7.35 -8.00
N TYR A 157 34.81 -8.03 -8.31
CA TYR A 157 35.14 -9.35 -7.80
C TYR A 157 35.00 -9.46 -6.28
N LYS A 158 35.33 -8.38 -5.57
CA LYS A 158 35.22 -8.28 -4.11
C LYS A 158 33.76 -8.33 -3.64
N CYS A 159 32.86 -7.60 -4.32
CA CYS A 159 31.43 -7.59 -4.00
C CYS A 159 30.84 -8.99 -4.20
N TRP A 160 31.14 -9.62 -5.34
CA TRP A 160 30.65 -10.96 -5.66
C TRP A 160 31.13 -12.01 -4.66
N ARG A 161 32.43 -12.02 -4.32
CA ARG A 161 33.01 -12.91 -3.30
C ARG A 161 32.34 -12.70 -1.94
N THR A 162 32.12 -11.46 -1.53
CA THR A 162 31.49 -11.14 -0.23
C THR A 162 30.05 -11.66 -0.19
N GLN A 163 29.27 -11.37 -1.24
CA GLN A 163 27.87 -11.80 -1.32
C GLN A 163 27.73 -13.33 -1.40
N LYS A 164 28.62 -13.99 -2.14
CA LYS A 164 28.67 -15.47 -2.18
C LYS A 164 28.98 -16.06 -0.82
N CYS A 165 30.01 -15.55 -0.13
CA CYS A 165 30.37 -16.01 1.21
C CYS A 165 29.25 -15.77 2.23
N GLU A 166 28.55 -14.64 2.15
CA GLU A 166 27.38 -14.36 2.98
C GLU A 166 26.24 -15.35 2.72
N LEU A 167 25.96 -15.66 1.45
CA LEU A 167 24.93 -16.63 1.07
C LEU A 167 25.26 -18.03 1.59
N GLU A 168 26.50 -18.48 1.43
CA GLU A 168 26.95 -19.79 1.95
C GLU A 168 26.88 -19.83 3.49
N ARG A 169 27.32 -18.77 4.18
CA ARG A 169 27.23 -18.66 5.64
C ARG A 169 25.77 -18.66 6.12
N ASN A 170 24.88 -17.94 5.43
CA ASN A 170 23.47 -17.85 5.80
C ASN A 170 22.75 -19.17 5.51
N ALA A 171 23.08 -19.87 4.42
CA ALA A 171 22.56 -21.19 4.11
C ALA A 171 22.96 -22.20 5.20
N GLY A 172 24.25 -22.23 5.58
CA GLY A 172 24.74 -23.09 6.66
C GLY A 172 24.03 -22.80 7.98
N LYS A 173 23.96 -21.53 8.40
CA LYS A 173 23.23 -21.13 9.62
C LYS A 173 21.75 -21.52 9.58
N SER A 174 21.09 -21.31 8.44
CA SER A 174 19.67 -21.63 8.27
C SER A 174 19.44 -23.13 8.41
N LEU A 175 20.28 -23.95 7.78
CA LEU A 175 20.22 -25.40 7.89
C LEU A 175 20.50 -25.87 9.33
N THR A 176 21.53 -25.34 10.00
CA THR A 176 21.80 -25.66 11.40
C THR A 176 20.62 -25.30 12.29
N ASN A 177 20.04 -24.11 12.12
CA ASN A 177 18.87 -23.68 12.88
C ASN A 177 17.65 -24.55 12.61
N PHE A 178 17.44 -24.97 11.38
CA PHE A 178 16.37 -25.91 11.01
C PHE A 178 16.57 -27.25 11.71
N MET A 179 17.77 -27.84 11.62
CA MET A 179 18.07 -29.12 12.27
C MET A 179 17.91 -29.04 13.80
N LEU A 180 18.37 -27.95 14.42
CA LEU A 180 18.21 -27.71 15.86
C LEU A 180 16.76 -27.46 16.29
N LYS A 181 15.85 -27.11 15.39
CA LYS A 181 14.41 -26.98 15.68
C LYS A 181 13.66 -28.29 15.48
N THR A 182 14.04 -29.07 14.47
CA THR A 182 13.33 -30.30 14.08
C THR A 182 13.74 -31.52 14.89
N HIS A 183 15.02 -31.61 15.31
CA HIS A 183 15.57 -32.79 15.98
C HIS A 183 15.81 -32.57 17.48
N LYS A 184 15.92 -33.70 18.21
CA LYS A 184 16.30 -33.69 19.63
C LYS A 184 17.73 -33.18 19.77
N LYS A 185 17.96 -32.35 20.78
CA LYS A 185 19.23 -31.66 21.01
C LYS A 185 19.60 -31.66 22.48
N LEU A 186 20.89 -31.61 22.73
CA LEU A 186 21.51 -31.54 24.04
C LEU A 186 22.29 -30.22 24.14
N CYS A 187 22.17 -29.52 25.26
CA CYS A 187 23.01 -28.37 25.53
C CYS A 187 24.35 -28.83 26.12
N LEU A 188 25.46 -28.30 25.61
CA LEU A 188 26.80 -28.51 26.18
C LEU A 188 26.87 -28.07 27.65
N PHE A 189 26.22 -26.95 27.97
CA PHE A 189 26.16 -26.39 29.32
C PHE A 189 24.80 -26.66 29.97
N ARG A 190 24.64 -27.84 30.57
CA ARG A 190 23.39 -28.27 31.23
C ARG A 190 22.91 -27.29 32.30
N GLY A 191 23.81 -26.82 33.17
CA GLY A 191 23.45 -25.84 34.20
C GLY A 191 23.05 -24.46 33.68
N TYR A 192 23.50 -24.07 32.47
CA TYR A 192 23.02 -22.85 31.81
C TYR A 192 21.63 -23.05 31.23
N GLU A 193 21.37 -24.22 30.63
CA GLU A 193 20.06 -24.58 30.08
C GLU A 193 18.99 -24.60 31.16
N GLU A 194 19.25 -25.26 32.30
CA GLU A 194 18.31 -25.36 33.42
C GLU A 194 17.94 -23.99 33.99
N ARG A 195 18.93 -23.13 34.26
CA ARG A 195 18.68 -21.74 34.72
C ARG A 195 17.87 -20.93 33.71
N THR A 196 18.12 -21.15 32.42
CA THR A 196 17.39 -20.44 31.35
C THR A 196 15.95 -20.94 31.26
N ARG A 197 15.74 -22.25 31.38
CA ARG A 197 14.41 -22.89 31.38
C ARG A 197 13.56 -22.41 32.55
N GLU A 198 14.15 -22.33 33.75
CA GLU A 198 13.48 -21.81 34.93
C GLU A 198 13.04 -20.35 34.74
N ARG A 199 13.94 -19.50 34.21
CA ARG A 199 13.62 -18.10 33.87
C ARG A 199 12.57 -17.96 32.75
N VAL A 200 12.42 -18.95 31.87
CA VAL A 200 11.36 -18.97 30.85
C VAL A 200 10.03 -19.35 31.49
N ARG A 201 10.02 -20.39 32.33
CA ARG A 201 8.82 -20.85 33.05
C ARG A 201 8.24 -19.77 33.97
N ILE A 202 9.09 -19.11 34.76
CA ILE A 202 8.65 -18.00 35.63
C ILE A 202 7.96 -16.92 34.79
N LYS A 203 8.52 -16.55 33.65
CA LYS A 203 7.93 -15.54 32.76
C LYS A 203 6.62 -15.97 32.10
N LEU A 204 6.49 -17.25 31.77
CA LEU A 204 5.22 -17.79 31.25
C LEU A 204 4.13 -17.74 32.34
N LEU A 205 4.47 -18.13 33.57
CA LEU A 205 3.56 -18.06 34.72
C LEU A 205 3.17 -16.61 35.06
N GLU A 206 4.13 -15.68 35.09
CA GLU A 206 3.85 -14.25 35.30
C GLU A 206 2.87 -13.71 34.25
N ARG A 207 3.02 -14.12 32.98
CA ARG A 207 2.11 -13.73 31.90
C ARG A 207 0.73 -14.35 32.07
N GLU A 208 0.64 -15.62 32.44
CA GLU A 208 -0.65 -16.30 32.70
C GLU A 208 -1.40 -15.63 33.87
N LEU A 209 -0.69 -15.30 34.95
CA LEU A 209 -1.25 -14.56 36.09
C LEU A 209 -1.71 -13.17 35.71
N TRP A 210 -0.91 -12.44 34.91
CA TRP A 210 -1.32 -11.13 34.39
C TRP A 210 -2.57 -11.21 33.52
N GLN A 211 -2.66 -12.24 32.66
CA GLN A 211 -3.86 -12.50 31.85
C GLN A 211 -5.07 -12.90 32.70
N GLN A 212 -4.90 -13.67 33.77
CA GLN A 212 -5.98 -14.02 34.70
C GLN A 212 -6.47 -12.78 35.45
N SER A 213 -5.56 -11.95 35.98
CA SER A 213 -5.91 -10.69 36.65
C SER A 213 -6.67 -9.75 35.71
N GLN A 214 -6.27 -9.63 34.45
CA GLN A 214 -6.99 -8.83 33.44
C GLN A 214 -8.39 -9.40 33.12
N ARG A 215 -8.58 -10.72 33.20
CA ARG A 215 -9.90 -11.35 33.01
C ARG A 215 -10.79 -11.16 34.23
N GLU A 216 -10.23 -11.25 35.43
CA GLU A 216 -10.96 -10.99 36.69
C GLU A 216 -11.36 -9.51 36.79
N GLU A 217 -10.47 -8.58 36.47
CA GLU A 217 -10.79 -7.14 36.41
C GLU A 217 -11.90 -6.82 35.40
N ARG A 218 -11.97 -7.52 34.25
CA ARG A 218 -13.09 -7.37 33.30
C ARG A 218 -14.40 -7.90 33.86
N MET A 219 -14.36 -8.97 34.66
CA MET A 219 -15.56 -9.58 35.26
C MET A 219 -16.12 -8.77 36.43
N ASP A 220 -15.27 -8.01 37.14
CA ASP A 220 -15.69 -7.14 38.24
C ASP A 220 -16.28 -5.80 37.77
N VAL A 221 -16.03 -5.38 36.52
CA VAL A 221 -16.61 -4.16 35.92
C VAL A 221 -18.06 -4.35 35.46
N ASP A 222 -18.50 -5.59 35.24
CA ASP A 222 -19.90 -5.90 34.87
C ASP A 222 -20.84 -5.98 36.11
N GLY A 223 -20.32 -5.72 37.31
CA GLY A 223 -21.03 -5.84 38.59
C GLY A 223 -21.61 -4.55 39.20
N ASP A 224 -21.41 -3.39 38.57
CA ASP A 224 -22.01 -2.12 39.03
C ASP A 224 -22.97 -1.59 37.95
N GLU A 225 -24.26 -1.82 38.14
CA GLU A 225 -25.32 -1.20 37.34
C GLU A 225 -25.25 0.33 37.48
N ASN A 226 -24.63 1.00 36.52
CA ASN A 226 -25.00 2.37 36.21
C ASN A 226 -24.94 2.64 34.71
N ASN A 227 -26.11 2.97 34.17
CA ASN A 227 -26.38 3.26 32.77
C ASN A 227 -25.37 4.24 32.16
N ASN A 228 -24.64 3.78 31.14
CA ASN A 228 -24.36 4.55 29.94
C ASN A 228 -23.99 3.58 28.82
N GLU A 229 -24.80 3.57 27.76
CA GLU A 229 -24.52 2.85 26.51
C GLU A 229 -23.17 3.30 25.94
N VAL A 230 -22.16 2.45 26.05
CA VAL A 230 -20.95 2.52 25.22
C VAL A 230 -21.11 1.47 24.13
N PRO A 231 -21.00 1.84 22.83
CA PRO A 231 -21.10 0.87 21.74
C PRO A 231 -20.05 -0.24 21.88
N PRO A 232 -20.34 -1.48 21.46
CA PRO A 232 -19.35 -2.55 21.52
C PRO A 232 -18.16 -2.19 20.63
N GLU A 233 -17.00 -2.01 21.24
CA GLU A 233 -15.72 -1.89 20.53
C GLU A 233 -15.55 -3.10 19.60
N ALA A 234 -15.11 -2.82 18.37
CA ALA A 234 -14.94 -3.80 17.32
C ALA A 234 -14.09 -4.99 17.81
N PRO A 235 -14.34 -6.22 17.33
CA PRO A 235 -13.48 -7.34 17.63
C PRO A 235 -12.06 -6.99 17.21
N GLU A 236 -11.14 -6.94 18.18
CA GLU A 236 -9.72 -6.80 17.95
C GLU A 236 -9.32 -7.81 16.87
N GLU A 237 -8.66 -7.31 15.82
CA GLU A 237 -8.20 -8.14 14.70
C GLU A 237 -7.47 -9.37 15.26
N PRO A 238 -7.67 -10.56 14.68
CA PRO A 238 -7.04 -11.78 15.18
C PRO A 238 -5.53 -11.58 15.10
N ASN A 239 -4.91 -11.28 16.24
CA ASN A 239 -3.49 -11.08 16.33
C ASN A 239 -2.83 -12.43 16.00
N PHE A 240 -2.24 -12.53 14.81
CA PHE A 240 -1.60 -13.74 14.27
C PHE A 240 -0.27 -14.07 14.98
N ASP A 241 -0.09 -13.59 16.20
CA ASP A 241 1.03 -13.95 17.05
C ASP A 241 0.86 -15.41 17.48
N LEU A 242 1.65 -16.28 16.86
CA LEU A 242 1.80 -17.67 17.29
C LEU A 242 2.08 -17.69 18.80
N PRO A 243 1.38 -18.55 19.59
CA PRO A 243 1.62 -18.61 21.02
C PRO A 243 3.09 -18.92 21.29
N GLU A 244 3.76 -18.01 22.02
CA GLU A 244 5.15 -18.17 22.41
C GLU A 244 5.28 -19.36 23.37
N THR A 245 5.51 -20.54 22.81
CA THR A 245 5.74 -21.76 23.61
C THR A 245 7.09 -21.68 24.34
N GLU A 246 7.22 -22.44 25.43
CA GLU A 246 8.48 -22.60 26.19
C GLU A 246 9.66 -22.91 25.24
N SER A 247 9.42 -23.74 24.22
CA SER A 247 10.38 -24.10 23.18
C SER A 247 10.87 -22.92 22.34
N ILE A 248 9.98 -21.98 21.98
CA ILE A 248 10.32 -20.78 21.20
C ILE A 248 11.12 -19.80 22.06
N MET A 249 10.69 -19.57 23.30
CA MET A 249 11.41 -18.70 24.24
C MET A 249 12.81 -19.26 24.58
N MET A 250 12.93 -20.58 24.70
CA MET A 250 14.21 -21.26 24.89
C MET A 250 15.11 -21.16 23.65
N ALA A 251 14.56 -21.28 22.44
CA ALA A 251 15.32 -21.15 21.20
C ALA A 251 15.90 -19.74 21.00
N ASN A 252 15.22 -18.70 21.49
CA ASN A 252 15.71 -17.32 21.41
C ASN A 252 16.80 -17.00 22.44
N ARG A 253 16.83 -17.71 23.58
CA ARG A 253 17.78 -17.43 24.69
C ARG A 253 18.99 -18.35 24.72
N VAL A 254 18.89 -19.54 24.14
CA VAL A 254 20.00 -20.50 24.06
C VAL A 254 20.63 -20.41 22.68
N PRO A 255 21.89 -19.94 22.56
CA PRO A 255 22.57 -19.86 21.28
C PRO A 255 22.77 -21.24 20.64
N GLY A 256 22.58 -21.32 19.32
CA GLY A 256 22.70 -22.58 18.57
C GLY A 256 24.09 -23.22 18.64
N TRP A 257 25.16 -22.45 18.85
CA TRP A 257 26.53 -22.97 18.96
C TRP A 257 26.81 -23.74 20.26
N ILE A 258 25.91 -23.67 21.25
CA ILE A 258 25.99 -24.45 22.51
C ILE A 258 25.16 -25.74 22.41
N GLN A 259 24.38 -25.91 21.34
CA GLN A 259 23.46 -27.03 21.16
C GLN A 259 24.09 -28.08 20.24
N LEU A 260 24.16 -29.31 20.73
CA LEU A 260 24.54 -30.48 19.96
C LEU A 260 23.29 -31.27 19.58
N LEU A 261 23.25 -31.79 18.36
CA LEU A 261 22.22 -32.74 17.96
C LEU A 261 22.48 -34.08 18.65
N GLU A 262 21.43 -34.67 19.20
CA GLU A 262 21.53 -36.01 19.79
C GLU A 262 21.79 -37.02 18.66
N PRO A 263 22.87 -37.82 18.73
CA PRO A 263 23.16 -38.80 17.69
C PRO A 263 22.07 -39.88 17.68
N ARG A 264 21.36 -40.02 16.55
CA ARG A 264 20.45 -41.14 16.32
C ARG A 264 21.20 -42.33 15.72
N GLU A 265 20.76 -43.54 16.04
CA GLU A 265 21.29 -44.79 15.46
C GLU A 265 21.20 -44.78 13.92
N GLU A 266 20.20 -44.11 13.35
CA GLU A 266 20.00 -43.95 11.89
C GLU A 266 21.00 -42.97 11.22
N ALA A 267 21.70 -42.13 11.98
CA ALA A 267 22.63 -41.11 11.46
C ALA A 267 24.11 -41.57 11.42
N MET A 268 24.40 -42.77 11.92
CA MET A 268 25.73 -43.40 11.91
C MET A 268 26.39 -43.52 10.52
N PRO A 269 25.69 -43.82 9.40
CA PRO A 269 26.34 -43.96 8.09
C PRO A 269 26.87 -42.64 7.50
N TYR A 270 26.50 -41.48 8.04
CA TYR A 270 26.97 -40.17 7.57
C TYR A 270 28.23 -39.67 8.30
N LEU A 271 28.48 -40.15 9.53
CA LEU A 271 29.73 -39.87 10.24
C LEU A 271 30.91 -40.65 9.64
N SER A 272 30.66 -41.87 9.13
CA SER A 272 31.67 -42.62 8.36
C SER A 272 32.03 -41.94 7.03
N ALA A 273 31.14 -41.13 6.46
CA ALA A 273 31.39 -40.42 5.21
C ALA A 273 32.19 -39.11 5.40
N LEU A 274 32.25 -38.57 6.62
CA LEU A 274 33.07 -37.40 6.96
C LEU A 274 34.57 -37.74 7.12
N GLY A 275 34.92 -39.03 7.14
CA GLY A 275 36.29 -39.54 7.21
C GLY A 275 36.84 -40.10 5.89
N VAL A 276 36.17 -39.86 4.75
CA VAL A 276 36.64 -40.30 3.43
C VAL A 276 36.83 -39.09 2.54
N GLY A 277 37.89 -38.35 2.79
CA GLY A 277 38.57 -37.48 1.82
C GLY A 277 39.89 -38.14 1.44
N GLU A 278 40.28 -37.99 0.18
CA GLU A 278 41.33 -38.73 -0.53
C GLU A 278 42.70 -38.78 0.18
N GLU A 279 43.37 -39.89 -0.10
CA GLU A 279 44.61 -40.43 0.48
C GLU A 279 45.82 -39.48 0.43
N ASP A 280 46.41 -39.18 1.60
CA ASP A 280 47.83 -38.85 1.74
C ASP A 280 48.40 -39.66 2.94
N ALA A 281 49.44 -40.47 2.67
CA ALA A 281 49.96 -41.51 3.57
C ALA A 281 50.55 -41.01 4.90
N ASP A 282 50.76 -39.71 5.05
CA ASP A 282 51.31 -39.11 6.28
C ASP A 282 50.23 -38.87 7.35
N GLU A 283 48.94 -38.86 6.98
CA GLU A 283 47.83 -38.70 7.92
C GLU A 283 47.41 -40.01 8.60
N GLU A 284 47.81 -41.17 8.08
CA GLU A 284 47.42 -42.48 8.63
C GLU A 284 48.05 -42.72 10.01
N ALA A 285 49.26 -42.19 10.23
CA ALA A 285 49.93 -42.20 11.53
C ALA A 285 49.26 -41.24 12.54
N GLU A 286 48.85 -40.04 12.10
CA GLU A 286 48.07 -39.12 12.94
C GLU A 286 46.67 -39.66 13.24
N MET A 287 46.04 -40.33 12.28
CA MET A 287 44.72 -40.94 12.42
C MET A 287 44.75 -42.11 13.41
N GLN A 288 45.81 -42.93 13.40
CA GLN A 288 46.02 -43.96 14.42
C GLN A 288 46.27 -43.35 15.81
N LYS A 289 47.04 -42.25 15.89
CA LYS A 289 47.29 -41.52 17.14
C LYS A 289 46.00 -40.91 17.69
N ASN A 290 45.17 -40.32 16.82
CA ASN A 290 43.88 -39.73 17.15
C ASN A 290 42.81 -40.79 17.49
N GLN A 291 42.83 -41.96 16.86
CA GLN A 291 42.01 -43.10 17.27
C GLN A 291 42.44 -43.68 18.62
N MET A 292 43.74 -43.74 18.92
CA MET A 292 44.21 -44.14 20.25
C MET A 292 43.83 -43.10 21.32
N LEU A 293 43.91 -41.81 21.01
CA LEU A 293 43.42 -40.72 21.85
C LEU A 293 41.90 -40.81 22.08
N ALA A 294 41.12 -41.03 21.03
CA ALA A 294 39.67 -41.18 21.16
C ALA A 294 39.30 -42.43 21.98
N LYS A 295 40.02 -43.55 21.79
CA LYS A 295 39.82 -44.78 22.58
C LYS A 295 40.26 -44.61 24.04
N SER A 296 41.33 -43.86 24.32
CA SER A 296 41.78 -43.59 25.69
C SER A 296 40.85 -42.59 26.41
N ILE A 297 40.35 -41.57 25.72
CA ILE A 297 39.33 -40.65 26.25
C ILE A 297 38.01 -41.40 26.53
N LEU A 298 37.58 -42.30 25.65
CA LEU A 298 36.43 -43.18 25.90
C LEU A 298 36.67 -44.13 27.07
N LYS A 299 37.89 -44.64 27.23
CA LYS A 299 38.26 -45.51 28.37
C LYS A 299 38.30 -44.75 29.69
N ILE A 300 38.73 -43.48 29.69
CA ILE A 300 38.66 -42.55 30.83
C ILE A 300 37.20 -42.18 31.13
N TRP A 301 36.35 -42.03 30.13
CA TRP A 301 34.94 -41.70 30.31
C TRP A 301 34.13 -42.89 30.84
N ILE A 302 34.44 -44.12 30.40
CA ILE A 302 33.82 -45.36 30.89
C ILE A 302 34.34 -45.72 32.30
N ASN A 303 35.66 -45.61 32.54
CA ASN A 303 36.25 -45.87 33.86
C ASN A 303 36.13 -44.68 34.82
N GLY A 304 35.69 -43.51 34.33
CA GLY A 304 35.40 -42.31 35.14
C GLY A 304 34.20 -42.49 36.06
N SER A 305 33.44 -43.58 35.90
CA SER A 305 32.46 -44.04 36.89
C SER A 305 33.11 -44.70 38.12
N GLU A 306 34.41 -45.03 38.09
CA GLU A 306 35.13 -45.70 39.18
C GLU A 306 36.35 -44.90 39.69
N ALA A 307 36.76 -43.86 38.95
CA ALA A 307 37.83 -42.93 39.33
C ALA A 307 37.42 -41.81 40.30
N ASP A 308 36.17 -41.81 40.80
CA ASP A 308 35.72 -40.89 41.88
C ASP A 308 36.36 -41.23 43.25
N ARG A 309 37.36 -42.12 43.30
CA ARG A 309 38.02 -42.60 44.54
C ARG A 309 39.55 -42.45 44.62
N ILE A 310 40.26 -42.01 43.58
CA ILE A 310 41.72 -41.76 43.69
C ILE A 310 42.03 -40.37 43.13
N GLY A 311 42.85 -39.62 43.88
CA GLY A 311 43.04 -38.18 43.78
C GLY A 311 43.50 -37.68 42.41
N ARG A 312 43.13 -36.42 42.13
CA ARG A 312 43.32 -35.68 40.87
C ARG A 312 44.77 -35.37 40.46
N GLU A 313 45.78 -35.85 41.19
CA GLU A 313 47.18 -35.46 40.93
C GLU A 313 47.86 -36.41 39.94
N ASP A 314 47.57 -37.72 39.96
CA ASP A 314 48.26 -38.71 39.09
C ASP A 314 47.86 -38.65 37.59
N VAL A 315 46.70 -38.03 37.29
CA VAL A 315 46.17 -37.91 35.92
C VAL A 315 46.86 -36.78 35.14
N VAL A 316 47.38 -35.77 35.86
CA VAL A 316 48.05 -34.61 35.24
C VAL A 316 49.47 -34.99 34.80
N ASP A 317 50.19 -35.76 35.61
CA ASP A 317 51.55 -36.22 35.28
C ASP A 317 51.59 -37.16 34.07
N SER A 318 50.54 -37.97 33.87
CA SER A 318 50.41 -38.86 32.71
C SER A 318 50.12 -38.13 31.39
N LEU A 319 49.67 -36.86 31.45
CA LEU A 319 49.38 -36.03 30.28
C LEU A 319 50.58 -35.16 29.87
N GLU A 320 51.53 -34.88 30.78
CA GLU A 320 52.76 -34.14 30.46
C GLU A 320 53.82 -35.01 29.78
N GLU A 321 53.86 -36.32 30.00
CA GLU A 321 54.79 -37.23 29.29
C GLU A 321 54.38 -37.56 27.84
N LEU A 322 53.19 -37.13 27.39
CA LEU A 322 52.64 -37.49 26.06
C LEU A 322 52.54 -36.33 25.06
N ILE A 323 52.99 -35.13 25.45
CA ILE A 323 53.16 -33.95 24.57
C ILE A 323 54.64 -33.83 24.18
#